data_AF-A0A836RHQ9-F1
#
_entry.id   AF-A0A836RHQ9-F1
#
_cell.length_a   1.000
_cell.length_b   1.000
_cell.length_c   1.000
_cell.angle_alpha   90.00
_cell.angle_beta   90.00
_cell.angle_gamma   90.00
#
_symmetry.space_group_name_H-M   'P 1'
#
loop_
_entity.id
_entity.type
_entity.pdbx_description
1 polymer ?
#
loop_
_entity_poly.entity_id
_entity_poly.type
_entity_poly.pdbx_seq_one_letter_code
_entity_poly.pdbx_strand_id
1 'polypeptide(L)'
;MARMGHWLFAVMAGATWCVPSLVADTQPVPGKGPWKVGLAAATVTPRKPVYLSGYASRNHPFESVEADLYVKALALEDQAGHRTVLVTADIIGFRIEMTRRIWEGVEKTTGLKPHQVLLNASHTHTGPAVSLDPTPTARNQSEQQARDTVEYTNWLIGQVIETVRRACQNMQPGR
;
A
#
# COMPACT_ATOMS: atom_id res chain seq x y z
N MET A 1 -79.19 -71.02 0.44
CA MET A 1 -79.50 -69.78 -0.29
C MET A 1 -78.65 -68.65 0.27
N ALA A 2 -77.96 -67.91 -0.61
CA ALA A 2 -77.28 -66.59 -0.48
C ALA A 2 -76.21 -66.42 0.64
N ARG A 3 -74.90 -66.32 0.35
CA ARG A 3 -74.06 -65.20 -0.19
C ARG A 3 -73.54 -64.20 0.86
N MET A 4 -72.24 -64.32 1.16
CA MET A 4 -71.14 -63.33 1.02
C MET A 4 -71.28 -61.90 1.59
N GLY A 5 -70.24 -61.45 2.30
CA GLY A 5 -69.94 -60.02 2.51
C GLY A 5 -68.76 -59.76 3.46
N HIS A 6 -67.54 -59.72 2.93
CA HIS A 6 -66.35 -59.20 3.61
C HIS A 6 -66.37 -57.67 3.64
N TRP A 7 -65.91 -57.04 4.73
CA TRP A 7 -65.46 -55.65 4.73
C TRP A 7 -64.08 -55.55 5.38
N LEU A 8 -63.11 -55.15 4.56
CA LEU A 8 -61.76 -54.75 4.98
C LEU A 8 -61.81 -53.33 5.59
N PHE A 9 -61.20 -53.14 6.76
CA PHE A 9 -60.79 -51.81 7.22
C PHE A 9 -59.39 -51.52 6.71
N ALA A 10 -59.27 -50.50 5.86
CA ALA A 10 -57.99 -49.96 5.39
C ALA A 10 -57.46 -48.95 6.43
N VAL A 11 -56.24 -49.18 6.91
CA VAL A 11 -55.48 -48.21 7.72
C VAL A 11 -54.68 -47.33 6.75
N MET A 12 -54.96 -46.02 6.76
CA MET A 12 -54.21 -45.02 5.99
C MET A 12 -52.86 -44.76 6.66
N ALA A 13 -51.76 -45.11 6.00
CA ALA A 13 -50.41 -44.74 6.41
C ALA A 13 -50.11 -43.29 6.00
N GLY A 14 -49.84 -42.43 6.98
CA GLY A 14 -49.38 -41.05 6.74
C GLY A 14 -47.96 -41.04 6.16
N ALA A 15 -47.80 -40.44 4.99
CA ALA A 15 -46.50 -40.25 4.36
C ALA A 15 -45.84 -38.98 4.93
N THR A 16 -44.82 -39.16 5.77
CA THR A 16 -43.97 -38.07 6.27
C THR A 16 -43.06 -37.60 5.12
N TRP A 17 -43.23 -36.37 4.67
CA TRP A 17 -42.36 -35.74 3.68
C TRP A 17 -41.04 -35.35 4.35
N CYS A 18 -39.96 -36.08 4.06
CA CYS A 18 -38.60 -35.63 4.38
C CYS A 18 -38.23 -34.47 3.45
N VAL A 19 -38.19 -33.24 3.96
CA VAL A 19 -37.54 -32.13 3.27
C VAL A 19 -36.03 -32.38 3.35
N PRO A 20 -35.30 -32.56 2.23
CA PRO A 20 -33.85 -32.65 2.30
C PRO A 20 -33.34 -31.28 2.76
N SER A 21 -32.74 -31.24 3.94
CA SER A 21 -31.97 -30.08 4.36
C SER A 21 -30.82 -29.93 3.36
N LEU A 22 -30.87 -28.88 2.54
CA LEU A 22 -29.76 -28.49 1.69
C LEU A 22 -28.63 -28.05 2.62
N VAL A 23 -27.77 -28.99 3.02
CA VAL A 23 -26.50 -28.64 3.62
C VAL A 23 -25.73 -27.96 2.50
N ALA A 24 -25.68 -26.63 2.56
CA ALA A 24 -24.77 -25.86 1.73
C ALA A 24 -23.38 -26.43 1.99
N ASP A 25 -22.85 -27.13 1.00
CA ASP A 25 -21.50 -27.63 0.99
C ASP A 25 -20.60 -26.38 0.92
N THR A 26 -20.22 -25.87 2.10
CA THR A 26 -19.22 -24.80 2.20
C THR A 26 -17.89 -25.43 1.82
N GLN A 27 -17.65 -25.51 0.52
CA GLN A 27 -16.34 -25.82 -0.02
C GLN A 27 -15.35 -24.87 0.66
N PRO A 28 -14.33 -25.38 1.38
CA PRO A 28 -13.35 -24.52 2.00
C PRO A 28 -12.73 -23.67 0.89
N VAL A 29 -12.82 -22.35 1.03
CA VAL A 29 -12.15 -21.42 0.12
C VAL A 29 -10.69 -21.89 0.00
N PRO A 30 -10.19 -22.14 -1.22
CA PRO A 30 -8.81 -22.56 -1.39
C PRO A 30 -7.92 -21.40 -0.94
N GLY A 31 -7.43 -21.51 0.29
CA GLY A 31 -6.73 -20.42 0.94
C GLY A 31 -6.18 -20.74 2.31
N LYS A 32 -5.35 -21.78 2.39
CA LYS A 32 -4.64 -22.19 3.63
C LYS A 32 -3.14 -21.85 3.60
N GLY A 33 -2.71 -20.91 2.76
CA GLY A 33 -1.34 -20.40 2.74
C GLY A 33 -1.20 -19.12 3.56
N PRO A 34 -0.12 -18.88 4.31
CA PRO A 34 0.10 -17.59 4.96
C PRO A 34 0.26 -16.48 3.90
N TRP A 35 -0.19 -15.26 4.20
CA TRP A 35 0.20 -14.08 3.42
C TRP A 35 1.73 -13.96 3.44
N LYS A 36 2.32 -13.34 2.42
CA LYS A 36 3.71 -12.89 2.54
C LYS A 36 3.76 -11.40 2.80
N VAL A 37 4.64 -11.03 3.70
CA VAL A 37 4.86 -9.65 4.14
C VAL A 37 6.34 -9.34 3.98
N GLY A 38 6.62 -8.22 3.32
CA GLY A 38 7.96 -7.69 3.15
C GLY A 38 8.05 -6.28 3.74
N LEU A 39 9.10 -6.02 4.51
CA LEU A 39 9.31 -4.73 5.16
C LEU A 39 10.67 -4.16 4.78
N ALA A 40 10.71 -2.85 4.55
CA ALA A 40 11.95 -2.10 4.43
C ALA A 40 11.77 -0.66 4.88
N ALA A 41 12.86 -0.05 5.33
CA ALA A 41 12.94 1.36 5.64
C ALA A 41 14.30 1.93 5.21
N ALA A 42 14.30 3.23 4.93
CA ALA A 42 15.50 4.03 4.66
C ALA A 42 15.34 5.40 5.32
N THR A 43 16.41 5.89 5.97
CA THR A 43 16.49 7.28 6.43
C THR A 43 16.61 8.19 5.21
N VAL A 44 15.74 9.20 5.14
CA VAL A 44 15.67 10.19 4.08
C VAL A 44 15.93 11.62 4.55
N THR A 45 16.50 11.79 5.74
CA THR A 45 16.92 13.10 6.25
C THR A 45 17.93 13.75 5.27
N PRO A 46 17.69 14.99 4.78
CA PRO A 46 18.62 15.67 3.90
C PRO A 46 19.99 15.86 4.56
N ARG A 47 21.08 15.61 3.81
CA ARG A 47 22.47 15.82 4.29
C ARG A 47 22.94 17.27 4.20
N LYS A 48 22.23 18.12 3.46
CA LYS A 48 22.49 19.54 3.33
C LYS A 48 21.21 20.33 3.66
N PRO A 49 21.35 21.58 4.15
CA PRO A 49 20.20 22.45 4.41
C PRO A 49 19.33 22.62 3.15
N VAL A 50 18.04 22.35 3.30
CA VAL A 50 17.01 22.66 2.28
C VAL A 50 15.84 23.38 2.95
N TYR A 51 15.01 24.04 2.15
CA TYR A 51 13.77 24.62 2.66
C TYR A 51 12.83 23.53 3.18
N LEU A 52 12.12 23.81 4.26
CA LEU A 52 11.04 22.95 4.76
C LEU A 52 9.70 23.36 4.13
N SER A 53 8.80 22.40 3.94
CA SER A 53 7.47 22.68 3.37
C SER A 53 6.41 22.99 4.44
N GLY A 54 5.30 23.62 4.02
CA GLY A 54 4.07 23.72 4.83
C GLY A 54 3.80 25.05 5.54
N TYR A 55 4.83 25.86 5.82
CA TYR A 55 4.63 27.20 6.43
C TYR A 55 5.25 28.30 5.57
N ALA A 56 4.40 29.17 5.01
CA ALA A 56 4.80 30.26 4.10
C ALA A 56 5.64 31.36 4.76
N SER A 57 5.66 31.43 6.09
CA SER A 57 6.48 32.39 6.85
C SER A 57 7.96 32.05 6.86
N ARG A 58 8.34 30.78 6.59
CA ARG A 58 9.75 30.37 6.53
C ARG A 58 10.44 31.00 5.31
N ASN A 59 11.64 31.52 5.55
CA ASN A 59 12.39 32.31 4.57
C ASN A 59 13.87 31.91 4.46
N HIS A 60 14.27 30.78 5.06
CA HIS A 60 15.61 30.20 4.97
C HIS A 60 15.52 28.66 5.10
N PRO A 61 16.56 27.92 4.70
CA PRO A 61 16.68 26.47 4.92
C PRO A 61 16.63 26.07 6.39
N PHE A 62 16.42 24.79 6.68
CA PHE A 62 16.51 24.30 8.07
C PHE A 62 17.93 24.52 8.66
N GLU A 63 18.00 24.69 9.98
CA GLU A 63 19.24 24.92 10.72
C GLU A 63 19.73 23.67 11.47
N SER A 64 18.81 22.78 11.85
CA SER A 64 19.10 21.56 12.60
C SER A 64 18.15 20.41 12.24
N VAL A 65 18.50 19.21 12.66
CA VAL A 65 17.69 17.99 12.56
C VAL A 65 17.35 17.54 13.98
N GLU A 66 16.05 17.52 14.31
CA GLU A 66 15.56 17.03 15.60
C GLU A 66 15.38 15.50 15.60
N ALA A 67 14.90 14.95 14.49
CA ALA A 67 14.65 13.52 14.32
C ALA A 67 14.86 13.10 12.87
N ASP A 68 15.20 11.83 12.68
CA ASP A 68 15.33 11.25 11.36
C ASP A 68 13.98 11.15 10.64
N LEU A 69 14.01 11.41 9.34
CA LEU A 69 12.90 11.22 8.42
C LEU A 69 13.04 9.87 7.73
N TYR A 70 11.94 9.19 7.45
CA TYR A 70 11.96 7.87 6.83
C TYR A 70 11.09 7.77 5.57
N VAL A 71 11.53 6.91 4.67
CA VAL A 71 10.64 6.18 3.78
C VAL A 71 10.54 4.76 4.30
N LYS A 72 9.32 4.22 4.32
CA LYS A 72 9.03 2.84 4.72
C LYS A 72 8.15 2.19 3.66
N ALA A 73 8.37 0.92 3.40
CA ALA A 73 7.56 0.13 2.47
C ALA A 73 7.08 -1.16 3.13
N LEU A 74 5.78 -1.43 2.97
CA LEU A 74 5.10 -2.66 3.33
C LEU A 74 4.63 -3.33 2.03
N ALA A 75 5.27 -4.43 1.65
CA ALA A 75 4.84 -5.29 0.56
C ALA A 75 3.97 -6.41 1.11
N LEU A 76 2.83 -6.66 0.46
CA LEU A 76 1.89 -7.72 0.78
C LEU A 76 1.66 -8.58 -0.46
N GLU A 77 1.71 -9.90 -0.30
CA GLU A 77 1.33 -10.87 -1.31
C GLU A 77 0.23 -11.78 -0.75
N ASP A 78 -0.88 -11.86 -1.48
CA ASP A 78 -1.96 -12.79 -1.17
C ASP A 78 -1.65 -14.23 -1.66
N GLN A 79 -2.57 -15.15 -1.40
CA GLN A 79 -2.40 -16.56 -1.77
C GLN A 79 -2.50 -16.82 -3.29
N ALA A 80 -3.11 -15.90 -4.03
CA ALA A 80 -3.20 -15.95 -5.49
C ALA A 80 -1.96 -15.33 -6.17
N GLY A 81 -1.03 -14.79 -5.38
CA GLY A 81 0.19 -14.13 -5.87
C GLY A 81 -0.02 -12.65 -6.25
N HIS A 82 -1.18 -12.07 -5.93
CA HIS A 82 -1.39 -10.64 -6.11
C HIS A 82 -0.55 -9.87 -5.11
N ARG A 83 0.21 -8.90 -5.61
CA ARG A 83 1.08 -8.06 -4.79
C ARG A 83 0.58 -6.62 -4.73
N THR A 84 0.70 -6.01 -3.56
CA THR A 84 0.52 -4.58 -3.36
C THR A 84 1.59 -4.03 -2.42
N VAL A 85 1.94 -2.77 -2.56
CA VAL A 85 2.92 -2.09 -1.71
C VAL A 85 2.34 -0.78 -1.20
N LEU A 86 2.34 -0.61 0.12
CA LEU A 86 2.14 0.68 0.77
C LEU A 86 3.50 1.30 1.07
N VAL A 87 3.72 2.52 0.57
CA VAL A 87 4.88 3.34 0.89
C VAL A 87 4.43 4.50 1.76
N THR A 88 5.11 4.73 2.88
CA THR A 88 4.96 5.93 3.69
C THR A 88 6.22 6.76 3.63
N ALA A 89 6.10 8.09 3.56
CA ALA A 89 7.26 8.99 3.59
C ALA A 89 7.03 10.21 4.48
N ASP A 90 8.06 10.59 5.24
CA ASP A 90 8.05 11.78 6.10
C ASP A 90 8.31 13.07 5.31
N ILE A 91 7.34 13.38 4.45
CA ILE A 91 7.29 14.58 3.61
C ILE A 91 5.87 15.18 3.63
N ILE A 92 5.71 16.37 3.08
CA ILE A 92 4.38 17.00 2.97
C ILE A 92 3.48 16.29 1.96
N GLY A 93 4.03 15.78 0.86
CA GLY A 93 3.22 15.21 -0.21
C GLY A 93 4.05 14.76 -1.41
N PHE A 94 3.48 13.82 -2.16
CA PHE A 94 4.03 13.40 -3.44
C PHE A 94 3.45 14.25 -4.57
N ARG A 95 4.31 14.98 -5.28
CA ARG A 95 3.90 15.68 -6.52
C ARG A 95 3.71 14.68 -7.67
N ILE A 96 2.92 15.03 -8.67
CA ILE A 96 2.57 14.10 -9.75
C ILE A 96 3.79 13.68 -10.58
N GLU A 97 4.73 14.61 -10.83
CA GLU A 97 5.95 14.33 -11.57
C GLU A 97 6.87 13.36 -10.83
N MET A 98 6.96 13.51 -9.50
CA MET A 98 7.69 12.56 -8.64
C MET A 98 7.00 11.19 -8.64
N THR A 99 5.67 11.18 -8.51
CA THR A 99 4.85 9.95 -8.47
C THR A 99 5.03 9.12 -9.73
N ARG A 100 5.00 9.76 -10.91
CA ARG A 100 5.24 9.08 -12.20
C ARG A 100 6.62 8.44 -12.25
N ARG A 101 7.67 9.17 -11.88
CA ARG A 101 9.05 8.62 -11.85
C ARG A 101 9.19 7.47 -10.85
N ILE A 102 8.54 7.55 -9.70
CA ILE A 102 8.51 6.47 -8.71
C ILE A 102 7.83 5.23 -9.31
N TRP A 103 6.64 5.38 -9.89
CA TRP A 103 5.93 4.25 -10.51
C TRP A 103 6.73 3.60 -11.64
N GLU A 104 7.30 4.39 -12.55
CA GLU A 104 8.15 3.87 -13.63
C GLU A 104 9.36 3.11 -13.07
N GLY A 105 10.03 3.66 -12.06
CA GLY A 105 11.18 3.03 -11.42
C GLY A 105 10.83 1.75 -10.64
N VAL A 106 9.71 1.75 -9.92
CA VAL A 106 9.20 0.58 -9.20
C VAL A 106 8.80 -0.51 -10.18
N GLU A 107 8.10 -0.19 -11.26
CA GLU A 107 7.73 -1.15 -12.29
C GLU A 107 8.97 -1.77 -12.92
N LYS A 108 9.97 -0.96 -13.28
CA LYS A 108 11.24 -1.44 -13.85
C LYS A 108 12.01 -2.37 -12.91
N THR A 109 11.98 -2.13 -11.61
CA THR A 109 12.81 -2.86 -10.62
C THR A 109 12.10 -4.04 -9.96
N THR A 110 10.76 -4.07 -9.96
CA THR A 110 9.97 -5.09 -9.24
C THR A 110 8.88 -5.76 -10.09
N GLY A 111 8.54 -5.17 -11.23
CA GLY A 111 7.42 -5.58 -12.09
C GLY A 111 6.04 -5.12 -11.61
N LEU A 112 5.93 -4.43 -10.46
CA LEU A 112 4.66 -3.93 -9.93
C LEU A 112 4.11 -2.79 -10.79
N LYS A 113 2.82 -2.85 -11.11
CA LYS A 113 2.12 -1.80 -11.84
C LYS A 113 1.71 -0.64 -10.93
N PRO A 114 1.44 0.56 -11.47
CA PRO A 114 1.04 1.72 -10.68
C PRO A 114 -0.12 1.47 -9.70
N HIS A 115 -1.14 0.71 -10.10
CA HIS A 115 -2.29 0.39 -9.25
C HIS A 115 -1.98 -0.54 -8.07
N GLN A 116 -0.78 -1.14 -8.04
CA GLN A 116 -0.27 -2.00 -6.97
C GLN A 116 0.60 -1.22 -5.98
N VAL A 117 0.78 0.10 -6.16
CA VAL A 117 1.69 0.93 -5.35
C VAL A 117 0.95 2.14 -4.82
N LEU A 118 0.68 2.15 -3.51
CA LEU A 118 0.08 3.28 -2.81
C LEU A 118 1.17 4.13 -2.16
N LEU A 119 1.24 5.40 -2.53
CA LEU A 119 2.15 6.37 -1.92
C LEU A 119 1.39 7.22 -0.90
N ASN A 120 1.84 7.21 0.36
CA ASN A 120 1.28 7.98 1.46
C ASN A 120 2.34 8.91 2.04
N ALA A 121 2.06 10.20 2.09
CA ALA A 121 2.88 11.16 2.81
C ALA A 121 2.30 11.36 4.21
N SER A 122 3.14 11.46 5.24
CA SER A 122 2.68 11.79 6.59
C SER A 122 2.13 13.22 6.71
N HIS A 123 2.31 14.03 5.67
CA HIS A 123 1.91 15.42 5.62
C HIS A 123 2.61 16.29 6.67
N THR A 124 3.87 15.94 6.99
CA THR A 124 4.65 16.72 7.95
C THR A 124 5.05 18.09 7.38
N HIS A 125 4.83 19.14 8.17
CA HIS A 125 5.27 20.52 7.90
C HIS A 125 6.70 20.78 8.41
N THR A 126 7.37 19.79 8.99
CA THR A 126 8.78 19.89 9.42
C THR A 126 9.71 19.07 8.54
N GLY A 127 9.20 18.50 7.45
CA GLY A 127 9.98 17.82 6.42
C GLY A 127 10.45 18.75 5.29
N PRO A 128 11.42 18.29 4.48
CA PRO A 128 11.97 19.04 3.36
C PRO A 128 10.91 19.32 2.29
N ALA A 129 11.04 20.48 1.66
CA ALA A 129 10.35 20.77 0.41
C ALA A 129 10.82 19.77 -0.66
N VAL A 130 9.89 19.40 -1.54
CA VAL A 130 10.14 18.52 -2.68
C VAL A 130 9.67 19.19 -3.96
N SER A 131 10.52 19.17 -4.99
CA SER A 131 10.26 19.75 -6.31
C SER A 131 11.22 19.17 -7.33
N LEU A 132 10.77 18.97 -8.56
CA LEU A 132 11.64 18.69 -9.71
C LEU A 132 11.86 19.92 -10.60
N ASP A 133 11.21 21.03 -10.25
CA ASP A 133 11.38 22.35 -10.88
C ASP A 133 12.46 23.14 -10.10
N PRO A 134 13.54 23.60 -10.77
CA PRO A 134 14.60 24.39 -10.14
C PRO A 134 14.24 25.87 -9.95
N THR A 135 13.00 26.29 -10.25
CA THR A 135 12.52 27.65 -10.03
C THR A 135 12.34 27.91 -8.52
N PRO A 136 12.90 29.00 -7.97
CA PRO A 136 12.62 29.40 -6.60
C PRO A 136 11.12 29.65 -6.37
N THR A 137 10.56 29.04 -5.33
CA THR A 137 9.13 29.16 -4.97
C THR A 137 8.92 29.64 -3.54
N ALA A 138 9.95 29.53 -2.70
CA ALA A 138 9.92 30.01 -1.32
C ALA A 138 10.50 31.42 -1.19
N ARG A 139 10.11 32.11 -0.12
CA ARG A 139 10.61 33.45 0.19
C ARG A 139 12.13 33.43 0.39
N ASN A 140 12.82 34.37 -0.25
CA ASN A 140 14.28 34.52 -0.22
C ASN A 140 15.07 33.28 -0.71
N GLN A 141 14.43 32.36 -1.42
CA GLN A 141 15.11 31.19 -1.95
C GLN A 141 15.98 31.58 -3.15
N SER A 142 17.28 31.29 -3.09
CA SER A 142 18.18 31.45 -4.22
C SER A 142 17.98 30.33 -5.25
N GLU A 143 18.43 30.56 -6.48
CA GLU A 143 18.42 29.50 -7.51
C GLU A 143 19.21 28.26 -7.08
N GLN A 144 20.32 28.44 -6.35
CA GLN A 144 21.10 27.32 -5.87
C GLN A 144 20.31 26.48 -4.85
N GLN A 145 19.60 27.12 -3.93
CA GLN A 145 18.75 26.43 -2.95
C GLN A 145 17.57 25.71 -3.63
N ALA A 146 17.05 26.26 -4.73
CA ALA A 146 16.05 25.58 -5.54
C ALA A 146 16.65 24.34 -6.23
N ARG A 147 17.86 24.43 -6.78
CA ARG A 147 18.61 23.27 -7.32
C ARG A 147 18.90 22.21 -6.25
N ASP A 148 19.23 22.62 -5.02
CA ASP A 148 19.45 21.72 -3.89
C ASP A 148 18.18 20.94 -3.53
N THR A 149 17.01 21.60 -3.64
CA THR A 149 15.69 20.95 -3.47
C THR A 149 15.44 19.90 -4.56
N VAL A 150 15.80 20.20 -5.82
CA VAL A 150 15.70 19.26 -6.94
C VAL A 150 16.63 18.06 -6.76
N GLU A 151 17.86 18.29 -6.32
CA GLU A 151 18.81 17.22 -6.03
C GLU A 151 18.28 16.29 -4.93
N TYR A 152 17.82 16.86 -3.80
CA TYR A 152 17.20 16.09 -2.73
C TYR A 152 16.01 15.28 -3.23
N THR A 153 15.17 15.88 -4.07
CA THR A 153 13.96 15.24 -4.59
C THR A 153 14.30 14.05 -5.51
N ASN A 154 15.30 14.18 -6.38
CA ASN A 154 15.77 13.07 -7.22
C ASN A 154 16.36 11.94 -6.39
N TRP A 155 17.16 12.27 -5.36
CA TRP A 155 17.69 11.28 -4.44
C TRP A 155 16.58 10.55 -3.67
N LEU A 156 15.58 11.29 -3.16
CA LEU A 156 14.42 10.74 -2.46
C LEU A 156 13.62 9.77 -3.35
N ILE A 157 13.38 10.11 -4.62
CA ILE A 157 12.74 9.21 -5.59
C ILE A 157 13.49 7.88 -5.67
N GLY A 158 14.83 7.93 -5.77
CA GLY A 158 15.68 6.75 -5.76
C GLY A 158 15.55 5.93 -4.48
N GLN A 159 15.53 6.59 -3.31
CA GLN A 159 15.33 5.92 -2.01
C GLN A 159 13.96 5.24 -1.92
N VAL A 160 12.90 5.85 -2.44
CA VAL A 160 11.56 5.23 -2.49
C VAL A 160 11.58 3.96 -3.32
N ILE A 161 12.10 4.02 -4.55
CA ILE A 161 12.17 2.87 -5.46
C ILE A 161 12.98 1.74 -4.81
N GLU A 162 14.14 2.05 -4.24
CA GLU A 162 15.01 1.08 -3.59
C GLU A 162 14.36 0.45 -2.34
N THR A 163 13.67 1.26 -1.53
CA THR A 163 12.96 0.75 -0.34
C THR A 163 11.83 -0.20 -0.73
N VAL A 164 11.07 0.11 -1.78
CA VAL A 164 10.07 -0.80 -2.35
C VAL A 164 10.71 -2.10 -2.84
N ARG A 165 11.79 -2.00 -3.61
CA ARG A 165 12.54 -3.16 -4.11
C ARG A 165 13.01 -4.08 -2.96
N ARG A 166 13.57 -3.50 -1.91
CA ARG A 166 13.99 -4.23 -0.70
C ARG A 166 12.82 -4.88 0.02
N ALA A 167 11.70 -4.19 0.19
CA ALA A 167 10.50 -4.77 0.79
C ALA A 167 10.03 -6.00 0.00
N CYS A 168 9.97 -5.91 -1.33
CA CYS A 168 9.62 -7.04 -2.19
C CYS A 168 10.62 -8.22 -2.08
N GLN A 169 11.90 -7.96 -1.87
CA GLN A 169 12.91 -9.02 -1.69
C GLN A 169 12.88 -9.68 -0.33
N ASN A 170 12.42 -8.96 0.70
CA ASN A 170 12.36 -9.43 2.07
C ASN A 170 11.01 -10.11 2.41
N MET A 171 10.22 -10.51 1.41
CA MET A 171 8.92 -11.12 1.63
C MET A 171 9.05 -12.49 2.31
N GLN A 172 8.37 -12.64 3.43
CA GLN A 172 8.31 -13.87 4.22
C GLN A 172 6.87 -14.13 4.68
N PRO A 173 6.49 -15.38 5.00
CA PRO A 173 5.20 -15.68 5.61
C PRO A 173 4.88 -14.77 6.81
N GLY A 174 3.70 -14.18 6.85
CA GLY A 174 3.23 -13.26 7.90
C GLY A 174 1.72 -13.27 8.08
N ARG A 175 1.24 -12.61 9.14
CA ARG A 175 -0.18 -12.41 9.47
C ARG A 175 -0.42 -10.98 9.90
#